data_AF-A0A8D9PBD6-F1
#
_entry.id   AF-A0A8D9PBD6-F1
#
_cell.length_a   1.000
_cell.length_b   1.000
_cell.length_c   1.000
_cell.angle_alpha   90.00
_cell.angle_beta   90.00
_cell.angle_gamma   90.00
#
_symmetry.space_group_name_H-M   'P 1'
#
loop_
_entity.id
_entity.type
_entity.pdbx_description
1 polymer ?
#
loop_
_entity_poly.entity_id
_entity_poly.type
_entity_poly.pdbx_seq_one_letter_code
_entity_poly.pdbx_strand_id
1 'polypeptide(L)'
;MAKKQKHPEHENLERWLVSYADFITLLFATFVVLYALAQVDATDFAKLEESLKNAFSQNTLFDGQQALMDGSDSIFDQQQANSFIPSLMLEYISPRYEEESFKEIEESIQELTKAGELDGISAKITDKGLLLTFDDKYLFAPASAYLDSNARKLLDKVGVLICKKFVLHAMRIEGHTDSDPIHTEKYPSNWELSASRASSVVRYMINRFKFSPSLFSAIGYADTRPLETAISPKDPANRRVEILILKNRYKREFETRNDFTLNLTKAQQEAIQKQREQIIRAVEGDSISPAARKLLEENRERIKRQKSETLSKSNMELYINLDKETGDKGTMPAVERRVIKLDSNIPEDEDFGL
;
A
#
# COMPACT_ATOMS: atom_id res chain seq x y z
N MET A 1 -1.04 -44.01 -79.52
CA MET A 1 -0.97 -43.01 -78.44
C MET A 1 0.16 -43.39 -77.49
N ALA A 2 1.03 -42.46 -77.09
CA ALA A 2 2.02 -42.68 -76.03
C ALA A 2 1.60 -41.89 -74.79
N LYS A 3 1.41 -42.58 -73.65
CA LYS A 3 0.89 -41.97 -72.42
C LYS A 3 2.03 -41.28 -71.67
N LYS A 4 2.10 -39.95 -71.76
CA LYS A 4 3.12 -39.13 -71.06
C LYS A 4 3.01 -39.39 -69.54
N GLN A 5 4.08 -39.90 -68.93
CA GLN A 5 4.11 -40.13 -67.49
C GLN A 5 4.11 -38.77 -66.76
N LYS A 6 3.37 -38.67 -65.65
CA LYS A 6 3.54 -37.57 -64.70
C LYS A 6 4.79 -37.85 -63.86
N HIS A 7 5.58 -36.83 -63.58
CA HIS A 7 6.55 -36.92 -62.49
C HIS A 7 5.79 -37.05 -61.16
N PRO A 8 6.32 -37.78 -60.17
CA PRO A 8 5.81 -37.69 -58.81
C PRO A 8 6.06 -36.27 -58.27
N GLU A 9 5.08 -35.70 -57.59
CA GLU A 9 5.28 -34.47 -56.84
C GLU A 9 6.07 -34.81 -55.56
N HIS A 10 7.12 -34.06 -55.27
CA HIS A 10 7.88 -34.24 -54.03
C HIS A 10 7.03 -33.74 -52.86
N GLU A 11 6.54 -34.66 -52.03
CA GLU A 11 5.90 -34.28 -50.76
C GLU A 11 6.90 -33.47 -49.93
N ASN A 12 6.50 -32.27 -49.53
CA ASN A 12 7.41 -31.35 -48.86
C ASN A 12 7.55 -31.74 -47.37
N LEU A 13 8.50 -32.63 -47.11
CA LEU A 13 8.83 -33.17 -45.80
C LEU A 13 9.39 -32.14 -44.81
N GLU A 14 9.62 -30.89 -45.21
CA GLU A 14 10.07 -29.80 -44.33
C GLU A 14 8.88 -29.05 -43.70
N ARG A 15 7.63 -29.38 -44.06
CA ARG A 15 6.44 -28.62 -43.62
C ARG A 15 6.19 -28.66 -42.10
N TRP A 16 6.70 -29.66 -41.39
CA TRP A 16 6.67 -29.71 -39.91
C TRP A 16 7.67 -28.73 -39.27
N LEU A 17 8.77 -28.40 -39.96
CA LEU A 17 9.79 -27.47 -39.49
C LEU A 17 9.22 -26.07 -39.28
N VAL A 18 8.23 -25.68 -40.08
CA VAL A 18 7.52 -24.40 -39.96
C VAL A 18 6.73 -24.33 -38.65
N SER A 19 5.95 -25.37 -38.32
CA SER A 19 5.21 -25.45 -37.05
C SER A 19 6.14 -25.58 -35.84
N TYR A 20 7.27 -26.26 -35.99
CA TYR A 20 8.31 -26.32 -34.95
C TYR A 20 8.96 -24.95 -34.72
N ALA A 21 9.32 -24.23 -35.78
CA ALA A 21 9.87 -22.88 -35.69
C ALA A 21 8.89 -21.90 -35.03
N ASP A 22 7.62 -21.93 -35.43
CA ASP A 22 6.54 -21.13 -34.81
C ASP A 22 6.45 -21.41 -33.30
N PHE A 23 6.37 -22.68 -32.89
CA PHE A 23 6.34 -23.08 -31.48
C PHE A 23 7.59 -22.61 -30.71
N ILE A 24 8.78 -22.71 -31.29
CA ILE A 24 10.02 -22.19 -30.68
C ILE A 24 9.99 -20.66 -30.56
N THR A 25 9.44 -19.93 -31.54
CA THR A 25 9.32 -18.46 -31.44
C THR A 25 8.27 -18.02 -30.42
N LEU A 26 7.14 -18.73 -30.29
CA LEU A 26 6.15 -18.50 -29.24
C LEU A 26 6.71 -18.81 -27.86
N LEU A 27 7.47 -19.90 -27.71
CA LEU A 27 8.15 -20.25 -26.46
C LEU A 27 9.20 -19.21 -26.09
N PHE A 28 10.01 -18.74 -27.05
CA PHE A 28 10.98 -17.66 -26.87
C PHE A 28 10.29 -16.34 -26.46
N ALA A 29 9.23 -15.92 -27.15
CA ALA A 29 8.47 -14.72 -26.79
C ALA A 29 7.87 -14.83 -25.38
N THR A 30 7.34 -16.00 -25.02
CA THR A 30 6.82 -16.28 -23.67
C THR A 30 7.93 -16.18 -22.62
N PHE A 31 9.11 -16.76 -22.87
CA PHE A 31 10.26 -16.64 -21.96
C PHE A 31 10.81 -15.21 -21.86
N VAL A 32 10.80 -14.42 -22.94
CA VAL A 32 11.20 -13.00 -22.90
C VAL A 32 10.21 -12.18 -22.07
N VAL A 33 8.90 -12.43 -22.19
CA VAL A 33 7.88 -11.79 -21.35
C VAL A 33 8.01 -12.22 -19.89
N LEU A 34 8.17 -13.53 -19.61
CA LEU A 34 8.41 -14.03 -18.25
C LEU A 34 9.70 -13.48 -17.64
N TYR A 35 10.77 -13.33 -18.42
CA TYR A 35 12.02 -12.73 -17.98
C TYR A 35 11.86 -11.23 -17.68
N ALA A 36 11.12 -10.49 -18.51
CA ALA A 36 10.80 -9.09 -18.25
C ALA A 36 9.92 -8.90 -17.00
N LEU A 37 9.03 -9.86 -16.70
CA LEU A 37 8.24 -9.88 -15.45
C LEU A 37 9.05 -10.38 -14.23
N ALA A 38 10.07 -11.20 -14.44
CA ALA A 38 10.98 -11.68 -13.39
C ALA A 38 12.09 -10.67 -13.04
N GLN A 39 12.37 -9.70 -13.92
CA GLN A 39 13.28 -8.57 -13.69
C GLN A 39 12.69 -7.51 -12.73
N VAL A 40 12.03 -7.95 -11.66
CA VAL A 40 11.72 -7.11 -10.49
C VAL A 40 13.01 -6.96 -9.68
N ASP A 41 13.82 -6.01 -10.13
CA ASP A 41 15.02 -5.45 -9.49
C ASP A 41 15.72 -6.37 -8.48
N ALA A 42 16.57 -7.26 -9.01
CA ALA A 42 17.54 -8.02 -8.21
C ALA A 42 18.45 -7.12 -7.37
N THR A 43 18.58 -5.84 -7.71
CA THR A 43 19.23 -4.78 -6.91
C THR A 43 18.47 -4.43 -5.63
N ASP A 44 17.14 -4.38 -5.67
CA ASP A 44 16.33 -4.09 -4.48
C ASP A 44 16.13 -5.36 -3.65
N PHE A 45 16.05 -6.54 -4.28
CA PHE A 45 16.12 -7.81 -3.57
C PHE A 45 17.49 -8.02 -2.90
N ALA A 46 18.61 -7.69 -3.57
CA ALA A 46 19.94 -7.78 -2.97
C ALA A 46 20.14 -6.79 -1.81
N LYS A 47 19.55 -5.59 -1.86
CA LYS A 47 19.54 -4.65 -0.71
C LYS A 47 18.66 -5.15 0.44
N LEU A 48 17.54 -5.81 0.13
CA LEU A 48 16.71 -6.47 1.14
C LEU A 48 17.48 -7.64 1.77
N GLU A 49 18.13 -8.48 0.96
CA GLU A 49 19.02 -9.57 1.38
C GLU A 49 20.20 -9.05 2.23
N GLU A 50 20.83 -7.94 1.84
CA GLU A 50 21.87 -7.26 2.61
C GLU A 50 21.33 -6.72 3.94
N SER A 51 20.16 -6.07 3.94
CA SER A 51 19.54 -5.57 5.17
C SER A 51 19.16 -6.70 6.15
N LEU A 52 18.67 -7.83 5.63
CA LEU A 52 18.38 -9.04 6.39
C LEU A 52 19.68 -9.68 6.89
N LYS A 53 20.70 -9.85 6.04
CA LYS A 53 22.03 -10.35 6.43
C LYS A 53 22.67 -9.49 7.51
N ASN A 54 22.57 -8.17 7.41
CA ASN A 54 23.07 -7.23 8.41
C ASN A 54 22.28 -7.33 9.72
N ALA A 55 20.95 -7.49 9.67
CA ALA A 55 20.14 -7.74 10.86
C ALA A 55 20.47 -9.08 11.55
N PHE A 56 20.57 -10.18 10.79
CA PHE A 56 20.91 -11.50 11.32
C PHE A 56 22.37 -11.58 11.82
N SER A 57 23.31 -10.86 11.20
CA SER A 57 24.71 -10.83 11.65
C SER A 57 24.99 -9.80 12.76
N GLN A 58 24.14 -8.79 13.00
CA GLN A 58 24.26 -7.98 14.21
C GLN A 58 23.94 -8.77 15.49
N ASN A 59 23.13 -9.84 15.39
CA ASN A 59 22.77 -10.68 16.52
C ASN A 59 23.75 -11.84 16.81
N THR A 60 24.83 -12.03 16.05
CA THR A 60 25.92 -12.97 16.42
C THR A 60 26.95 -12.35 17.39
N LEU A 61 26.66 -11.16 17.93
CA LEU A 61 27.46 -10.46 18.93
C LEU A 61 26.88 -10.52 20.36
N PHE A 62 26.00 -11.49 20.65
CA PHE A 62 25.67 -11.87 22.02
C PHE A 62 26.57 -13.00 22.52
N ASP A 63 27.07 -12.82 23.73
CA ASP A 63 28.18 -13.55 24.33
C ASP A 63 27.88 -15.04 24.63
N GLY A 64 28.74 -15.93 24.11
CA GLY A 64 29.20 -17.14 24.80
C GLY A 64 28.25 -18.31 25.08
N GLN A 65 26.92 -18.14 25.08
CA GLN A 65 26.00 -19.16 25.63
C GLN A 65 24.95 -19.71 24.65
N GLN A 66 25.34 -20.77 23.93
CA GLN A 66 24.66 -22.07 23.92
C GLN A 66 23.11 -22.10 23.88
N ALA A 67 22.47 -21.41 22.92
CA ALA A 67 21.01 -21.34 22.77
C ALA A 67 20.51 -21.63 21.33
N LEU A 68 21.00 -22.69 20.68
CA LEU A 68 20.59 -23.12 19.33
C LEU A 68 20.20 -24.61 19.25
N MET A 69 19.79 -25.21 20.37
CA MET A 69 19.44 -26.64 20.50
C MET A 69 18.21 -26.88 21.40
N ASP A 70 17.25 -25.96 21.39
CA ASP A 70 15.85 -26.29 21.69
C ASP A 70 14.97 -25.88 20.50
N GLY A 71 14.04 -26.76 20.12
CA GLY A 71 13.27 -26.70 18.87
C GLY A 71 11.88 -26.10 19.04
N SER A 72 11.72 -25.18 19.98
CA SER A 72 10.45 -24.72 20.55
C SER A 72 10.06 -23.31 20.07
N ASP A 73 10.98 -22.35 20.13
CA ASP A 73 10.69 -20.95 19.79
C ASP A 73 10.77 -20.65 18.28
N SER A 74 9.62 -20.29 17.72
CA SER A 74 9.50 -19.87 16.32
C SER A 74 10.02 -18.45 16.13
N ILE A 75 11.14 -18.31 15.40
CA ILE A 75 11.80 -17.04 15.03
C ILE A 75 10.87 -16.05 14.26
N PHE A 76 9.68 -16.51 13.87
CA PHE A 76 8.64 -15.72 13.21
C PHE A 76 7.59 -15.07 14.13
N ASP A 77 7.85 -14.92 15.45
CA ASP A 77 7.00 -14.04 16.27
C ASP A 77 7.03 -12.60 15.70
N GLN A 78 5.86 -12.16 15.24
CA GLN A 78 5.67 -10.88 14.58
C GLN A 78 6.01 -9.68 15.47
N GLN A 79 6.09 -9.85 16.79
CA GLN A 79 6.48 -8.76 17.70
C GLN A 79 7.98 -8.42 17.59
N GLN A 80 8.85 -9.42 17.46
CA GLN A 80 10.30 -9.18 17.35
C GLN A 80 10.75 -8.94 15.90
N ALA A 81 10.14 -9.60 14.91
CA ALA A 81 10.47 -9.40 13.49
C ALA A 81 10.36 -7.91 13.05
N ASN A 82 9.41 -7.16 13.64
CA ASN A 82 9.23 -5.71 13.41
C ASN A 82 10.38 -4.83 13.95
N SER A 83 11.35 -5.39 14.68
CA SER A 83 12.51 -4.65 15.21
C SER A 83 13.70 -4.60 14.25
N PHE A 84 13.73 -5.49 13.24
CA PHE A 84 14.93 -5.74 12.43
C PHE A 84 14.95 -5.02 11.07
N ILE A 85 13.77 -4.79 10.46
CA ILE A 85 13.64 -3.89 9.31
C ILE A 85 13.10 -2.55 9.84
N PRO A 86 13.81 -1.42 9.68
CA PRO A 86 13.28 -0.12 10.06
C PRO A 86 11.92 0.14 9.39
N SER A 87 10.95 0.66 10.14
CA SER A 87 9.57 0.87 9.67
C SER A 87 9.49 1.56 8.31
N LEU A 88 10.36 2.56 8.11
CA LEU A 88 10.52 3.35 6.88
C LEU A 88 10.96 2.53 5.66
N MET A 89 11.79 1.50 5.85
CA MET A 89 12.19 0.55 4.80
C MET A 89 11.06 -0.43 4.48
N LEU A 90 10.32 -0.90 5.48
CA LEU A 90 9.18 -1.80 5.28
C LEU A 90 8.04 -1.11 4.53
N GLU A 91 7.74 0.14 4.91
CA GLU A 91 6.82 1.07 4.22
C GLU A 91 7.19 1.30 2.75
N TYR A 92 8.49 1.30 2.44
CA TYR A 92 9.00 1.59 1.10
C TYR A 92 9.13 0.35 0.20
N ILE A 93 9.57 -0.79 0.73
CA ILE A 93 9.98 -1.96 -0.08
C ILE A 93 8.87 -3.03 -0.16
N SER A 94 7.97 -3.17 0.82
CA SER A 94 7.02 -4.28 0.88
C SER A 94 5.66 -3.94 0.26
N PRO A 95 5.27 -4.53 -0.91
CA PRO A 95 3.97 -4.28 -1.52
C PRO A 95 2.80 -4.75 -0.63
N ARG A 96 3.03 -5.79 0.18
CA ARG A 96 2.04 -6.30 1.14
C ARG A 96 1.78 -5.30 2.27
N TYR A 97 2.83 -4.64 2.78
CA TYR A 97 2.68 -3.60 3.81
C TYR A 97 2.03 -2.33 3.24
N GLU A 98 2.37 -1.98 2.00
CA GLU A 98 1.75 -0.88 1.24
C GLU A 98 0.24 -1.12 1.05
N GLU A 99 -0.16 -2.28 0.55
CA GLU A 99 -1.57 -2.63 0.31
C GLU A 99 -2.38 -2.77 1.61
N GLU A 100 -1.78 -3.36 2.66
CA GLU A 100 -2.34 -3.38 4.01
C GLU A 100 -2.54 -1.97 4.58
N SER A 101 -1.59 -1.06 4.34
CA SER A 101 -1.66 0.33 4.80
C SER A 101 -2.68 1.15 4.02
N PHE A 102 -2.85 0.92 2.71
CA PHE A 102 -3.93 1.54 1.95
C PHE A 102 -5.30 1.10 2.48
N LYS A 103 -5.47 -0.19 2.79
CA LYS A 103 -6.70 -0.72 3.37
C LYS A 103 -7.01 -0.13 4.75
N GLU A 104 -6.02 -0.08 5.66
CA GLU A 104 -6.21 0.54 6.99
C GLU A 104 -6.69 2.00 6.90
N ILE A 105 -6.22 2.76 5.91
CA ILE A 105 -6.55 4.18 5.74
C ILE A 105 -7.89 4.36 5.01
N GLU A 106 -8.22 3.50 4.05
CA GLU A 106 -9.55 3.44 3.43
C GLU A 106 -10.64 3.12 4.48
N GLU A 107 -10.43 2.09 5.30
CA GLU A 107 -11.32 1.70 6.40
C GLU A 107 -11.45 2.83 7.43
N SER A 108 -10.33 3.44 7.86
CA SER A 108 -10.32 4.56 8.81
C SER A 108 -11.14 5.77 8.31
N ILE A 109 -10.98 6.17 7.04
CA ILE A 109 -11.73 7.29 6.47
C ILE A 109 -13.22 6.95 6.36
N GLN A 110 -13.57 5.73 5.97
CA GLN A 110 -14.96 5.29 5.95
C GLN A 110 -15.60 5.27 7.34
N GLU A 111 -14.91 4.83 8.39
CA GLU A 111 -15.43 4.85 9.77
C GLU A 111 -15.60 6.29 10.28
N LEU A 112 -14.61 7.17 10.09
CA LEU A 112 -14.68 8.57 10.53
C LEU A 112 -15.78 9.36 9.79
N THR A 113 -16.04 9.06 8.53
CA THR A 113 -17.15 9.65 7.76
C THR A 113 -18.50 9.13 8.27
N LYS A 114 -18.63 7.82 8.55
CA LYS A 114 -19.84 7.23 9.16
C LYS A 114 -20.12 7.77 10.57
N ALA A 115 -19.08 8.17 11.30
CA ALA A 115 -19.19 8.80 12.62
C ALA A 115 -19.48 10.32 12.58
N GLY A 116 -19.49 10.95 11.41
CA GLY A 116 -19.64 12.41 11.28
C GLY A 116 -18.41 13.21 11.75
N GLU A 117 -17.24 12.58 11.85
CA GLU A 117 -15.99 13.27 12.17
C GLU A 117 -15.23 13.76 10.93
N LEU A 118 -15.49 13.17 9.75
CA LEU A 118 -14.89 13.55 8.47
C LEU A 118 -15.96 13.69 7.38
N ASP A 119 -16.55 14.89 7.28
CA ASP A 119 -17.40 15.23 6.14
C ASP A 119 -16.57 15.52 4.88
N GLY A 120 -17.14 15.25 3.70
CA GLY A 120 -16.61 15.75 2.43
C GLY A 120 -15.41 15.01 1.85
N ILE A 121 -15.05 13.85 2.40
CA ILE A 121 -13.98 12.99 1.89
C ILE A 121 -14.49 11.57 1.60
N SER A 122 -13.95 10.94 0.58
CA SER A 122 -14.00 9.50 0.37
C SER A 122 -12.61 8.94 0.07
N ALA A 123 -12.45 7.63 0.25
CA ALA A 123 -11.23 6.89 -0.04
C ALA A 123 -11.56 5.68 -0.93
N LYS A 124 -10.70 5.38 -1.90
CA LYS A 124 -10.83 4.23 -2.81
C LYS A 124 -9.47 3.68 -3.21
N ILE A 125 -9.22 2.40 -3.00
CA ILE A 125 -8.05 1.70 -3.57
C ILE A 125 -8.22 1.54 -5.09
N THR A 126 -7.15 1.81 -5.84
CA THR A 126 -7.07 1.73 -7.30
C THR A 126 -5.93 0.82 -7.77
N ASP A 127 -5.83 0.58 -9.08
CA ASP A 127 -4.68 -0.06 -9.72
C ASP A 127 -3.37 0.67 -9.40
N LYS A 128 -3.40 2.01 -9.37
CA LYS A 128 -2.26 2.91 -9.14
C LYS A 128 -1.90 3.13 -7.68
N GLY A 129 -2.86 3.06 -6.76
CA GLY A 129 -2.64 3.35 -5.33
C GLY A 129 -3.91 3.77 -4.61
N LEU A 130 -3.79 4.45 -3.47
CA LEU A 130 -4.94 4.94 -2.71
C LEU A 130 -5.36 6.33 -3.22
N LEU A 131 -6.59 6.44 -3.73
CA LEU A 131 -7.21 7.70 -4.14
C LEU A 131 -8.04 8.25 -2.98
N LEU A 132 -7.74 9.48 -2.56
CA LEU A 132 -8.52 10.23 -1.58
C LEU A 132 -9.22 11.40 -2.29
N THR A 133 -10.55 11.37 -2.38
CA THR A 133 -11.34 12.39 -3.09
C THR A 133 -11.99 13.33 -2.09
N PHE A 134 -11.73 14.63 -2.22
CA PHE A 134 -12.28 15.70 -1.39
C PHE A 134 -13.27 16.54 -2.20
N ASP A 135 -14.49 16.72 -1.68
CA ASP A 135 -15.47 17.67 -2.21
C ASP A 135 -14.95 19.11 -2.01
N ASP A 136 -14.89 19.87 -3.10
CA ASP A 136 -14.33 21.22 -3.17
C ASP A 136 -14.91 22.17 -2.11
N LYS A 137 -16.19 22.02 -1.74
CA LYS A 137 -16.89 22.94 -0.82
C LYS A 137 -16.37 22.88 0.62
N TYR A 138 -15.61 21.85 0.99
CA TYR A 138 -14.96 21.74 2.31
C TYR A 138 -13.51 22.23 2.30
N LEU A 139 -12.91 22.44 1.12
CA LEU A 139 -11.54 22.94 0.97
C LEU A 139 -11.47 24.40 0.54
N PHE A 140 -12.42 24.86 -0.28
CA PHE A 140 -12.35 26.15 -0.95
C PHE A 140 -13.69 26.86 -1.04
N ALA A 141 -13.67 28.19 -0.88
CA ALA A 141 -14.77 29.04 -1.31
C ALA A 141 -14.91 29.03 -2.85
N PRO A 142 -16.09 29.36 -3.40
CA PRO A 142 -16.28 29.56 -4.84
C PRO A 142 -15.23 30.52 -5.43
N ALA A 143 -14.77 30.24 -6.66
CA ALA A 143 -13.73 31.00 -7.35
C ALA A 143 -12.40 31.19 -6.60
N SER A 144 -12.12 30.37 -5.57
CA SER A 144 -10.94 30.50 -4.71
C SER A 144 -10.07 29.25 -4.70
N ALA A 145 -8.77 29.45 -4.48
CA ALA A 145 -7.79 28.41 -4.13
C ALA A 145 -7.15 28.68 -2.75
N TYR A 146 -7.80 29.46 -1.88
CA TYR A 146 -7.37 29.72 -0.51
C TYR A 146 -7.96 28.69 0.45
N LEU A 147 -7.10 27.96 1.16
CA LEU A 147 -7.47 27.06 2.25
C LEU A 147 -7.72 27.87 3.53
N ASP A 148 -8.96 27.88 4.02
CA ASP A 148 -9.35 28.56 5.26
C ASP A 148 -9.04 27.73 6.53
N SER A 149 -9.53 28.13 7.69
CA SER A 149 -9.31 27.40 8.96
C SER A 149 -10.02 26.05 9.04
N ASN A 150 -11.08 25.82 8.27
CA ASN A 150 -11.86 24.58 8.30
C ASN A 150 -11.29 23.57 7.30
N ALA A 151 -10.97 24.04 6.09
CA ALA A 151 -10.20 23.30 5.09
C ALA A 151 -8.87 22.76 5.67
N ARG A 152 -8.17 23.59 6.46
CA ARG A 152 -6.93 23.18 7.15
C ARG A 152 -7.15 22.13 8.24
N LYS A 153 -8.27 22.17 8.98
CA LYS A 153 -8.61 21.12 9.97
C LYS A 153 -8.92 19.78 9.28
N LEU A 154 -9.61 19.81 8.13
CA LEU A 154 -9.85 18.62 7.31
C LEU A 154 -8.52 18.04 6.78
N LEU A 155 -7.68 18.88 6.19
CA LEU A 155 -6.35 18.48 5.71
C LEU A 155 -5.38 18.09 6.84
N ASP A 156 -5.54 18.60 8.06
CA ASP A 156 -4.78 18.18 9.23
C ASP A 156 -5.12 16.73 9.64
N LYS A 157 -6.42 16.40 9.74
CA LYS A 157 -6.86 15.03 10.07
C LYS A 157 -6.34 14.02 9.04
N VAL A 158 -6.53 14.30 7.75
CA VAL A 158 -6.11 13.38 6.67
C VAL A 158 -4.59 13.38 6.50
N GLY A 159 -3.93 14.53 6.63
CA GLY A 159 -2.48 14.64 6.58
C GLY A 159 -1.77 13.90 7.70
N VAL A 160 -2.37 13.80 8.90
CA VAL A 160 -1.90 12.92 9.99
C VAL A 160 -1.97 11.44 9.56
N LEU A 161 -3.08 11.00 8.95
CA LEU A 161 -3.21 9.63 8.43
C LEU A 161 -2.15 9.32 7.37
N ILE A 162 -1.93 10.23 6.42
CA ILE A 162 -0.90 10.10 5.38
C ILE A 162 0.50 10.09 6.01
N CYS A 163 0.80 11.03 6.91
CA CYS A 163 2.10 11.14 7.56
C CYS A 163 2.44 9.91 8.41
N LYS A 164 1.44 9.20 8.95
CA LYS A 164 1.62 7.94 9.70
C LYS A 164 2.01 6.73 8.84
N LYS A 165 1.79 6.76 7.51
CA LYS A 165 1.85 5.56 6.65
C LYS A 165 2.54 5.71 5.29
N PHE A 166 2.68 6.93 4.77
CA PHE A 166 3.07 7.20 3.39
C PHE A 166 4.03 8.41 3.32
N VAL A 167 5.06 8.42 4.16
CA VAL A 167 6.02 9.55 4.23
C VAL A 167 7.05 9.53 3.09
N LEU A 168 7.19 8.39 2.41
CA LEU A 168 8.09 8.20 1.26
C LEU A 168 7.37 7.98 -0.09
N HIS A 169 6.05 7.79 -0.10
CA HIS A 169 5.26 7.57 -1.30
C HIS A 169 5.12 8.83 -2.14
N ALA A 170 5.09 8.67 -3.46
CA ALA A 170 4.78 9.76 -4.37
C ALA A 170 3.27 10.08 -4.35
N MET A 171 2.93 11.37 -4.35
CA MET A 171 1.57 11.88 -4.20
C MET A 171 1.22 12.82 -5.36
N ARG A 172 0.28 12.39 -6.21
CA ARG A 172 -0.27 13.20 -7.30
C ARG A 172 -1.54 13.87 -6.80
N ILE A 173 -1.55 15.20 -6.75
CA ILE A 173 -2.73 15.98 -6.36
C ILE A 173 -3.39 16.53 -7.62
N GLU A 174 -4.62 16.10 -7.87
CA GLU A 174 -5.39 16.37 -9.09
C GLU A 174 -6.58 17.29 -8.76
N GLY A 175 -6.65 18.46 -9.39
CA GLY A 175 -7.72 19.44 -9.21
C GLY A 175 -8.74 19.40 -10.34
N HIS A 176 -10.02 19.46 -10.00
CA HIS A 176 -11.13 19.37 -10.95
C HIS A 176 -12.20 20.46 -10.67
N THR A 177 -12.89 20.87 -11.72
CA THR A 177 -14.10 21.70 -11.66
C THR A 177 -15.26 20.99 -12.34
N ASP A 178 -16.44 21.56 -12.20
CA ASP A 178 -17.56 21.40 -13.12
C ASP A 178 -17.37 22.27 -14.37
N SER A 179 -18.22 22.06 -15.38
CA SER A 179 -18.24 22.84 -16.63
C SER A 179 -19.03 24.16 -16.54
N ASP A 180 -19.14 24.74 -15.35
CA ASP A 180 -19.53 26.14 -15.18
C ASP A 180 -18.28 27.03 -15.35
N PRO A 181 -18.27 27.98 -16.30
CA PRO A 181 -17.06 28.71 -16.63
C PRO A 181 -16.77 29.84 -15.62
N ILE A 182 -15.61 29.78 -14.96
CA ILE A 182 -15.04 30.94 -14.28
C ILE A 182 -14.38 31.91 -15.28
N HIS A 183 -14.50 33.20 -15.01
CA HIS A 183 -13.62 34.22 -15.59
C HIS A 183 -13.32 35.30 -14.56
N THR A 184 -12.08 35.35 -14.06
CA THR A 184 -11.61 36.33 -13.08
C THR A 184 -10.19 36.77 -13.42
N GLU A 185 -9.76 37.94 -12.94
CA GLU A 185 -8.40 38.46 -13.12
C GLU A 185 -7.31 37.45 -12.68
N LYS A 186 -7.57 36.72 -11.59
CA LYS A 186 -6.63 35.76 -11.01
C LYS A 186 -6.75 34.35 -11.62
N TYR A 187 -7.94 33.96 -12.03
CA TYR A 187 -8.24 32.67 -12.65
C TYR A 187 -9.08 32.94 -13.92
N PRO A 188 -8.41 33.15 -15.08
CA PRO A 188 -9.09 33.44 -16.34
C PRO A 188 -9.96 32.29 -16.86
N SER A 189 -9.67 31.05 -16.47
CA SER A 189 -10.44 29.85 -16.77
C SER A 189 -10.38 28.81 -15.64
N ASN A 190 -11.12 27.70 -15.82
CA ASN A 190 -11.11 26.56 -14.91
C ASN A 190 -9.74 25.83 -14.84
N TRP A 191 -8.85 26.02 -15.84
CA TRP A 191 -7.49 25.47 -15.81
C TRP A 191 -6.64 26.12 -14.71
N GLU A 192 -6.62 27.46 -14.65
CA GLU A 192 -5.84 28.18 -13.63
C GLU A 192 -6.42 27.95 -12.23
N LEU A 193 -7.74 27.87 -12.09
CA LEU A 193 -8.40 27.58 -10.81
C LEU A 193 -8.06 26.16 -10.31
N SER A 194 -8.24 25.14 -11.15
CA SER A 194 -8.01 23.74 -10.77
C SER A 194 -6.54 23.46 -10.42
N ALA A 195 -5.60 23.94 -11.24
CA ALA A 195 -4.17 23.83 -10.95
C ALA A 195 -3.77 24.59 -9.67
N SER A 196 -4.35 25.76 -9.43
CA SER A 196 -4.10 26.55 -8.20
C SER A 196 -4.64 25.86 -6.94
N ARG A 197 -5.79 25.18 -7.03
CA ARG A 197 -6.36 24.39 -5.92
C ARG A 197 -5.46 23.22 -5.56
N ALA A 198 -5.05 22.41 -6.54
CA ALA A 198 -4.10 21.32 -6.34
C ALA A 198 -2.76 21.82 -5.75
N SER A 199 -2.20 22.90 -6.30
CA SER A 199 -0.96 23.53 -5.81
C SER A 199 -1.07 24.03 -4.36
N SER A 200 -2.22 24.59 -3.97
CA SER A 200 -2.47 25.02 -2.59
C SER A 200 -2.49 23.85 -1.60
N VAL A 201 -3.04 22.68 -1.97
CA VAL A 201 -2.99 21.48 -1.12
C VAL A 201 -1.57 20.90 -1.04
N VAL A 202 -0.83 20.81 -2.16
CA VAL A 202 0.59 20.39 -2.16
C VAL A 202 1.40 21.28 -1.21
N ARG A 203 1.26 22.60 -1.34
CA ARG A 203 1.95 23.58 -0.48
C ARG A 203 1.51 23.49 0.98
N TYR A 204 0.26 23.12 1.27
CA TYR A 204 -0.17 22.87 2.64
C TYR A 204 0.52 21.64 3.23
N MET A 205 0.49 20.51 2.52
CA MET A 205 1.09 19.25 2.95
C MET A 205 2.59 19.40 3.24
N ILE A 206 3.36 20.00 2.31
CA ILE A 206 4.78 20.29 2.51
C ILE A 206 5.01 21.20 3.73
N ASN A 207 4.26 22.30 3.87
CA ASN A 207 4.53 23.27 4.93
C ASN A 207 4.08 22.80 6.33
N ARG A 208 2.96 22.07 6.43
CA ARG A 208 2.40 21.58 7.69
C ARG A 208 3.11 20.31 8.16
N PHE A 209 3.33 19.34 7.27
CA PHE A 209 3.82 18.00 7.59
C PHE A 209 5.27 17.72 7.21
N LYS A 210 5.97 18.69 6.58
CA LYS A 210 7.39 18.61 6.20
C LYS A 210 7.75 17.42 5.28
N PHE A 211 6.78 16.86 4.56
CA PHE A 211 7.03 15.94 3.45
C PHE A 211 8.01 16.57 2.44
N SER A 212 8.84 15.75 1.79
CA SER A 212 9.73 16.24 0.74
C SER A 212 8.93 16.81 -0.45
N PRO A 213 9.25 18.02 -0.95
CA PRO A 213 8.62 18.55 -2.16
C PRO A 213 8.76 17.63 -3.38
N SER A 214 9.84 16.82 -3.44
CA SER A 214 10.10 15.87 -4.54
C SER A 214 9.11 14.71 -4.64
N LEU A 215 8.24 14.53 -3.63
CA LEU A 215 7.20 13.51 -3.66
C LEU A 215 5.90 13.98 -4.33
N PHE A 216 5.73 15.29 -4.57
CA PHE A 216 4.46 15.83 -5.04
C PHE A 216 4.48 16.25 -6.51
N SER A 217 3.33 16.09 -7.16
CA SER A 217 2.95 16.85 -8.36
C SER A 217 1.54 17.41 -8.20
N ALA A 218 1.33 18.64 -8.67
CA ALA A 218 0.02 19.27 -8.76
C ALA A 218 -0.43 19.31 -10.23
N ILE A 219 -1.65 18.87 -10.51
CA ILE A 219 -2.25 18.87 -11.85
C ILE A 219 -3.64 19.51 -11.76
N GLY A 220 -3.99 20.35 -12.73
CA GLY A 220 -5.37 20.80 -12.95
C GLY A 220 -5.92 20.18 -14.23
N TYR A 221 -7.14 19.66 -14.18
CA TYR A 221 -7.85 19.13 -15.37
C TYR A 221 -9.06 19.97 -15.78
N ALA A 222 -9.32 21.10 -15.11
CA ALA A 222 -10.56 21.85 -15.26
C ALA A 222 -11.78 20.90 -15.17
N ASP A 223 -12.69 20.99 -16.13
CA ASP A 223 -13.87 20.15 -16.30
C ASP A 223 -13.65 18.94 -17.22
N THR A 224 -12.44 18.71 -17.75
CA THR A 224 -12.19 17.66 -18.76
C THR A 224 -12.16 16.23 -18.19
N ARG A 225 -12.43 16.06 -16.88
CA ARG A 225 -12.53 14.77 -16.18
C ARG A 225 -13.69 14.79 -15.18
N PRO A 226 -14.95 14.78 -15.66
CA PRO A 226 -16.11 14.57 -14.81
C PRO A 226 -16.09 13.16 -14.20
N LEU A 227 -16.83 12.95 -13.12
CA LEU A 227 -17.01 11.62 -12.54
C LEU A 227 -17.94 10.76 -13.42
N GLU A 228 -17.66 9.46 -13.54
CA GLU A 228 -18.55 8.50 -14.23
C GLU A 228 -19.95 8.43 -13.60
N THR A 229 -20.05 8.79 -12.32
CA THR A 229 -21.30 8.83 -11.54
C THR A 229 -21.99 10.20 -11.56
N ALA A 230 -21.43 11.21 -12.23
CA ALA A 230 -22.03 12.54 -12.30
C ALA A 230 -23.26 12.54 -13.22
N ILE A 231 -24.32 13.23 -12.80
CA ILE A 231 -25.56 13.34 -13.60
C ILE A 231 -25.35 14.27 -14.82
N SER A 232 -24.35 15.16 -14.75
CA SER A 232 -24.02 16.15 -15.76
C SER A 232 -22.55 16.59 -15.65
N PRO A 233 -21.91 17.12 -16.71
CA PRO A 233 -20.66 17.88 -16.58
C PRO A 233 -20.77 19.08 -15.61
N LYS A 234 -21.99 19.61 -15.38
CA LYS A 234 -22.29 20.66 -14.39
C LYS A 234 -22.60 20.15 -12.98
N ASP A 235 -22.46 18.85 -12.72
CA ASP A 235 -22.72 18.27 -11.40
C ASP A 235 -21.73 18.84 -10.37
N PRO A 236 -22.19 19.40 -9.23
CA PRO A 236 -21.31 19.85 -8.15
C PRO A 236 -20.28 18.83 -7.69
N ALA A 237 -20.54 17.53 -7.81
CA ALA A 237 -19.60 16.47 -7.48
C ALA A 237 -18.34 16.46 -8.37
N ASN A 238 -18.37 17.10 -9.55
CA ASN A 238 -17.20 17.27 -10.41
C ASN A 238 -16.18 18.25 -9.80
N ARG A 239 -16.63 19.23 -9.00
CA ARG A 239 -15.74 20.13 -8.25
C ARG A 239 -15.14 19.38 -7.06
N ARG A 240 -13.88 18.99 -7.20
CA ARG A 240 -13.17 18.15 -6.22
C ARG A 240 -11.66 18.33 -6.33
N VAL A 241 -10.95 17.96 -5.27
CA VAL A 241 -9.50 17.71 -5.32
C VAL A 241 -9.25 16.26 -4.91
N GLU A 242 -8.43 15.58 -5.68
CA GLU A 242 -8.02 14.20 -5.43
C GLU A 242 -6.56 14.15 -5.00
N ILE A 243 -6.22 13.32 -4.01
CA ILE A 243 -4.85 12.97 -3.64
C ILE A 243 -4.67 11.49 -3.95
N LEU A 244 -3.95 11.19 -5.03
CA LEU A 244 -3.55 9.83 -5.38
C LEU A 244 -2.17 9.52 -4.79
N ILE A 245 -2.16 8.68 -3.77
CA ILE A 245 -0.96 8.15 -3.12
C ILE A 245 -0.54 6.91 -3.93
N LEU A 246 0.53 7.04 -4.72
CA LEU A 246 0.92 6.06 -5.72
C LEU A 246 1.71 4.89 -5.11
N LYS A 247 1.41 3.67 -5.54
CA LYS A 247 2.21 2.46 -5.21
C LYS A 247 3.66 2.68 -5.60
N ASN A 248 4.61 2.26 -4.76
CA ASN A 248 6.03 2.52 -4.95
C ASN A 248 6.58 2.01 -6.30
N ARG A 249 5.94 1.01 -6.93
CA ARG A 249 6.23 0.56 -8.31
C ARG A 249 6.10 1.66 -9.37
N TYR A 250 5.28 2.68 -9.16
CA TYR A 250 5.08 3.81 -10.09
C TYR A 250 6.01 5.01 -9.79
N LYS A 251 6.85 4.95 -8.76
CA LYS A 251 7.72 6.07 -8.36
C LYS A 251 8.62 6.57 -9.51
N ARG A 252 9.05 5.67 -10.40
CA ARG A 252 9.88 5.97 -11.59
C ARG A 252 9.15 6.80 -12.67
N GLU A 253 7.84 7.02 -12.57
CA GLU A 253 7.14 8.02 -13.43
C GLU A 253 7.56 9.46 -13.13
N PHE A 254 8.13 9.73 -11.95
CA PHE A 254 8.74 11.03 -11.63
C PHE A 254 10.25 10.94 -11.88
N GLU A 255 10.81 11.92 -12.61
CA GLU A 255 12.16 11.88 -13.18
C GLU A 255 13.33 11.98 -12.17
N THR A 256 13.07 11.77 -10.87
CA THR A 256 14.08 11.74 -9.81
C THR A 256 14.95 10.49 -9.92
N ARG A 257 16.01 10.55 -10.73
CA ARG A 257 17.01 9.49 -10.96
C ARG A 257 17.68 8.90 -9.71
N ASN A 258 17.51 9.51 -8.54
CA ASN A 258 18.10 9.06 -7.27
C ASN A 258 17.00 8.58 -6.33
N ASP A 259 16.94 7.27 -6.08
CA ASP A 259 16.21 6.69 -4.96
C ASP A 259 16.92 6.97 -3.63
N PHE A 260 16.89 8.24 -3.23
CA PHE A 260 17.44 8.75 -1.97
C PHE A 260 17.01 7.92 -0.76
N THR A 261 15.78 7.39 -0.79
CA THR A 261 15.18 6.54 0.23
C THR A 261 15.92 5.21 0.45
N LEU A 262 16.45 4.60 -0.61
CA LEU A 262 17.25 3.36 -0.53
C LEU A 262 18.70 3.60 -0.09
N ASN A 263 19.12 4.85 -0.02
CA ASN A 263 20.46 5.27 0.39
C ASN A 263 20.48 5.93 1.79
N LEU A 264 19.36 5.90 2.51
CA LEU A 264 19.27 6.42 3.88
C LEU A 264 19.99 5.51 4.87
N THR A 265 20.99 6.04 5.59
CA THR A 265 21.58 5.36 6.74
C THR A 265 20.57 5.17 7.88
N LYS A 266 20.73 4.15 8.72
CA LYS A 266 19.85 3.87 9.87
C LYS A 266 19.58 5.12 10.74
N ALA A 267 20.61 5.90 11.05
CA ALA A 267 20.49 7.14 11.82
C ALA A 267 19.63 8.23 11.12
N GLN A 268 19.65 8.31 9.78
CA GLN A 268 18.76 9.21 9.02
C GLN A 268 17.32 8.69 9.01
N GLN A 269 17.12 7.37 8.92
CA GLN A 269 15.78 6.76 8.98
C GLN A 269 15.15 6.98 10.37
N GLU A 270 15.91 6.80 11.45
CA GLU A 270 15.51 7.10 12.83
C GLU A 270 15.21 8.61 13.04
N ALA A 271 16.03 9.50 12.47
CA ALA A 271 15.78 10.94 12.51
C ALA A 271 14.47 11.32 11.79
N ILE A 272 14.22 10.74 10.61
CA ILE A 272 12.96 10.93 9.86
C ILE A 272 11.77 10.42 10.67
N GLN A 273 11.86 9.22 11.28
CA GLN A 273 10.79 8.66 12.12
C GLN A 273 10.51 9.55 13.36
N LYS A 274 11.57 10.05 14.02
CA LYS A 274 11.43 10.97 15.17
C LYS A 274 10.79 12.30 14.77
N GLN A 275 11.15 12.85 13.61
CA GLN A 275 10.55 14.06 13.05
C GLN A 275 9.08 13.85 12.66
N ARG A 276 8.77 12.74 11.98
CA ARG A 276 7.42 12.26 11.63
C ARG A 276 6.53 12.23 12.87
N GLU A 277 6.99 11.63 13.97
CA GLU A 277 6.26 11.61 15.24
C GLU A 277 6.08 12.97 15.91
N GLN A 278 7.10 13.83 15.93
CA GLN A 278 6.99 15.19 16.48
C GLN A 278 5.95 16.02 15.73
N ILE A 279 5.94 15.92 14.39
CA ILE A 279 4.99 16.59 13.52
C ILE A 279 3.57 16.08 13.76
N ILE A 280 3.38 14.76 13.80
CA ILE A 280 2.09 14.14 14.11
C ILE A 280 1.57 14.65 15.46
N ARG A 281 2.36 14.57 16.54
CA ARG A 281 1.95 15.01 17.88
C ARG A 281 1.59 16.51 17.93
N ALA A 282 2.28 17.36 17.16
CA ALA A 282 1.96 18.78 17.05
C ALA A 282 0.62 19.02 16.33
N VAL A 283 0.40 18.38 15.17
CA VAL A 283 -0.85 18.56 14.40
C VAL A 283 -2.06 17.93 15.11
N GLU A 284 -1.89 16.77 15.73
CA GLU A 284 -2.91 16.17 16.60
C GLU A 284 -3.19 17.05 17.82
N GLY A 285 -2.15 17.71 18.35
CA GLY A 285 -2.20 18.74 19.39
C GLY A 285 -3.11 19.92 19.04
N ASP A 286 -2.89 20.52 17.88
CA ASP A 286 -3.62 21.70 17.40
C ASP A 286 -5.07 21.39 17.00
N SER A 287 -5.32 20.23 16.36
CA SER A 287 -6.49 20.05 15.48
C SER A 287 -7.38 18.83 15.80
N ILE A 288 -7.00 17.92 16.70
CA ILE A 288 -7.78 16.70 16.98
C ILE A 288 -8.25 16.64 18.44
N SER A 289 -9.57 16.52 18.63
CA SER A 289 -10.22 16.45 19.95
C SER A 289 -9.81 15.16 20.70
N PRO A 290 -9.85 15.16 22.05
CA PRO A 290 -9.54 13.96 22.83
C PRO A 290 -10.43 12.74 22.48
N ALA A 291 -11.69 12.98 22.09
CA ALA A 291 -12.61 11.93 21.64
C ALA A 291 -12.17 11.30 20.31
N ALA A 292 -11.86 12.12 19.30
CA ALA A 292 -11.38 11.66 18.00
C ALA A 292 -10.05 10.88 18.12
N ARG A 293 -9.13 11.30 19.00
CA ARG A 293 -7.91 10.54 19.31
C ARG A 293 -8.24 9.17 19.90
N LYS A 294 -9.18 9.10 20.85
CA LYS A 294 -9.60 7.85 21.48
C LYS A 294 -10.24 6.88 20.47
N LEU A 295 -11.08 7.37 19.57
CA LEU A 295 -11.68 6.56 18.49
C LEU A 295 -10.62 6.03 17.50
N LEU A 296 -9.63 6.85 17.14
CA LEU A 296 -8.51 6.41 16.29
C LEU A 296 -7.67 5.31 16.96
N GLU A 297 -7.41 5.41 18.27
CA GLU A 297 -6.71 4.38 19.04
C GLU A 297 -7.57 3.09 19.16
N GLU A 298 -8.86 3.23 19.47
CA GLU A 298 -9.78 2.09 19.61
C GLU A 298 -10.00 1.35 18.29
N ASN A 299 -10.13 2.05 17.16
CA ASN A 299 -10.26 1.42 15.86
C ASN A 299 -8.96 0.73 15.42
N ARG A 300 -7.79 1.30 15.75
CA ARG A 300 -6.49 0.64 15.55
C ARG A 300 -6.39 -0.68 16.32
N GLU A 301 -6.83 -0.73 17.58
CA GLU A 301 -6.86 -1.97 18.36
C GLU A 301 -7.94 -2.96 17.87
N ARG A 302 -9.10 -2.47 17.39
CA ARG A 302 -10.13 -3.32 16.76
C ARG A 302 -9.60 -3.98 15.47
N ILE A 303 -8.91 -3.23 14.62
CA ILE A 303 -8.28 -3.74 13.39
C ILE A 303 -7.21 -4.78 13.72
N LYS A 304 -6.33 -4.54 14.70
CA LYS A 304 -5.37 -5.55 15.19
C LYS A 304 -6.04 -6.83 15.65
N ARG A 305 -7.10 -6.73 16.47
CA ARG A 305 -7.85 -7.90 16.97
C ARG A 305 -8.47 -8.71 15.84
N GLN A 306 -9.17 -8.05 14.91
CA GLN A 306 -9.73 -8.69 13.72
C GLN A 306 -8.67 -9.37 12.85
N LYS A 307 -7.48 -8.76 12.71
CA LYS A 307 -6.33 -9.40 12.05
C LYS A 307 -5.87 -10.66 12.80
N SER A 308 -5.71 -10.62 14.13
CA SER A 308 -5.34 -11.81 14.91
C SER A 308 -6.39 -12.92 14.87
N GLU A 309 -7.69 -12.59 14.88
CA GLU A 309 -8.78 -13.57 14.75
C GLU A 309 -8.83 -14.20 13.35
N THR A 310 -8.54 -13.41 12.31
CA THR A 310 -8.51 -13.88 10.92
C THR A 310 -7.26 -14.74 10.66
N LEU A 311 -6.10 -14.34 11.17
CA LEU A 311 -4.88 -15.16 11.15
C LEU A 311 -5.08 -16.48 11.91
N SER A 312 -5.73 -16.44 13.08
CA SER A 312 -6.10 -17.66 13.82
C SER A 312 -7.00 -18.59 13.01
N LYS A 313 -8.02 -18.05 12.33
CA LYS A 313 -8.91 -18.82 11.44
C LYS A 313 -8.19 -19.40 10.23
N SER A 314 -7.42 -18.61 9.48
CA SER A 314 -6.70 -19.12 8.31
C SER A 314 -5.58 -20.10 8.66
N ASN A 315 -4.96 -19.97 9.83
CA ASN A 315 -4.05 -21.02 10.36
C ASN A 315 -4.83 -22.30 10.68
N MET A 316 -6.05 -22.18 11.24
CA MET A 316 -6.93 -23.33 11.51
C MET A 316 -7.42 -24.01 10.23
N GLU A 317 -7.69 -23.25 9.17
CA GLU A 317 -8.03 -23.75 7.83
C GLU A 317 -6.82 -24.42 7.15
N LEU A 318 -5.60 -23.94 7.37
CA LEU A 318 -4.36 -24.58 6.90
C LEU A 318 -4.17 -26.00 7.45
N TYR A 319 -4.71 -26.31 8.64
CA TYR A 319 -4.68 -27.65 9.22
C TYR A 319 -5.80 -28.59 8.73
N ILE A 320 -6.69 -28.13 7.82
CA ILE A 320 -7.83 -28.92 7.32
C ILE A 320 -7.60 -29.46 5.90
N ASN A 321 -6.77 -28.80 5.09
CA ASN A 321 -6.43 -29.24 3.73
C ASN A 321 -5.02 -29.86 3.65
N LEU A 322 -4.94 -31.16 3.98
CA LEU A 322 -3.91 -32.07 3.48
C LEU A 322 -4.61 -33.08 2.56
N ASP A 323 -4.16 -33.16 1.31
CA ASP A 323 -4.93 -33.78 0.23
C ASP A 323 -5.15 -35.29 0.37
N LYS A 324 -6.34 -35.72 -0.08
CA LYS A 324 -6.64 -37.13 -0.37
C LYS A 324 -6.32 -37.44 -1.83
N GLU A 325 -5.04 -37.59 -2.16
CA GLU A 325 -4.68 -38.34 -3.37
C GLU A 325 -4.69 -39.86 -3.11
N THR A 326 -4.85 -40.63 -4.18
CA THR A 326 -5.35 -42.01 -4.12
C THR A 326 -4.25 -43.07 -4.06
N GLY A 327 -4.35 -44.01 -3.11
CA GLY A 327 -3.53 -45.23 -2.99
C GLY A 327 -4.40 -46.47 -2.74
N ASP A 328 -3.92 -47.65 -3.16
CA ASP A 328 -4.73 -48.87 -3.32
C ASP A 328 -5.22 -49.53 -2.00
N LYS A 329 -6.19 -50.45 -2.16
CA LYS A 329 -6.88 -51.31 -1.17
C LYS A 329 -6.12 -51.59 0.15
N GLY A 330 -6.89 -51.64 1.25
CA GLY A 330 -6.82 -52.85 2.09
C GLY A 330 -6.96 -52.71 3.60
N THR A 331 -6.93 -51.51 4.19
CA THR A 331 -7.23 -51.35 5.64
C THR A 331 -7.58 -49.91 5.97
N MET A 332 -8.44 -49.68 6.98
CA MET A 332 -8.59 -48.36 7.57
C MET A 332 -7.49 -48.14 8.61
N PRO A 333 -6.62 -47.12 8.48
CA PRO A 333 -5.80 -46.67 9.59
C PRO A 333 -6.73 -46.05 10.66
N ALA A 334 -6.64 -46.54 11.90
CA ALA A 334 -7.41 -45.99 13.00
C ALA A 334 -6.91 -44.57 13.32
N VAL A 335 -7.80 -43.58 13.31
CA VAL A 335 -7.47 -42.20 13.70
C VAL A 335 -7.34 -42.15 15.23
N GLU A 336 -6.11 -42.34 15.73
CA GLU A 336 -5.80 -42.17 17.15
C GLU A 336 -5.98 -40.69 17.54
N ARG A 337 -7.14 -40.37 18.14
CA ARG A 337 -7.43 -39.03 18.66
C ARG A 337 -6.56 -38.72 19.88
N ARG A 338 -5.32 -38.28 19.65
CA ARG A 338 -4.51 -37.61 20.66
C ARG A 338 -5.07 -36.22 20.95
N VAL A 339 -6.10 -36.18 21.80
CA VAL A 339 -6.50 -34.97 22.50
C VAL A 339 -5.36 -34.62 23.46
N ILE A 340 -4.48 -33.71 23.06
CA ILE A 340 -3.56 -33.05 23.98
C ILE A 340 -4.44 -32.19 24.89
N LYS A 341 -4.74 -32.70 26.08
CA LYS A 341 -5.27 -31.86 27.16
C LYS A 341 -4.16 -30.91 27.59
N LEU A 342 -4.30 -29.64 27.27
CA LEU A 342 -3.66 -28.58 28.05
C LEU A 342 -4.29 -28.64 29.44
N ASP A 343 -3.49 -28.99 30.45
CA ASP A 343 -3.99 -29.22 31.80
C ASP A 343 -4.22 -27.88 32.50
N SER A 344 -5.46 -27.39 32.43
CA SER A 344 -5.85 -26.05 32.89
C SER A 344 -6.05 -25.99 34.41
N ASN A 345 -5.04 -26.43 35.16
CA ASN A 345 -4.92 -26.18 36.58
C ASN A 345 -4.15 -24.87 36.80
N ILE A 346 -4.89 -23.75 36.73
CA ILE A 346 -4.47 -22.49 37.34
C ILE A 346 -5.05 -22.51 38.77
N PRO A 347 -4.23 -22.58 39.83
CA PRO A 347 -4.73 -22.38 41.19
C PRO A 347 -5.20 -20.92 41.34
N GLU A 348 -6.41 -20.73 41.85
CA GLU A 348 -6.88 -19.42 42.31
C GLU A 348 -6.16 -19.04 43.62
N ASP A 349 -6.13 -17.74 43.93
CA ASP A 349 -5.24 -17.11 44.92
C ASP A 349 -5.22 -17.78 46.31
N GLU A 350 -4.02 -18.07 46.84
CA GLU A 350 -3.76 -18.14 48.29
C GLU A 350 -2.88 -16.96 48.75
N ASP A 351 -3.38 -16.23 49.74
CA ASP A 351 -2.75 -15.05 50.33
C ASP A 351 -1.69 -15.42 51.38
N PHE A 352 -0.45 -14.98 51.17
CA PHE A 352 0.63 -14.98 52.15
C PHE A 352 1.49 -13.71 52.02
N GLY A 353 0.93 -12.56 52.36
CA GLY A 353 1.63 -11.27 52.31
C GLY A 353 2.59 -10.96 53.47
N LEU A 354 3.45 -9.97 53.23
CA LEU A 354 3.89 -8.95 54.21
C LEU A 354 4.41 -7.69 53.50
#